data_AF-W2SSI8-F1
#
_entry.id   AF-W2SSI8-F1
#
_cell.length_a   1.000
_cell.length_b   1.000
_cell.length_c   1.000
_cell.angle_alpha   90.00
_cell.angle_beta   90.00
_cell.angle_gamma   90.00
#
_symmetry.space_group_name_H-M   'P 1'
#
loop_
_entity.id
_entity.type
_entity.pdbx_description
1 polymer ?
#
loop_
_entity_poly.entity_id
_entity_poly.type
_entity_poly.pdbx_seq_one_letter_code
_entity_poly.pdbx_strand_id
1 'polypeptide(L)'
;MLEFTSSEDFHMRCFSANFIEKACKKDADVLKKAITNLSYLLMSGSQSRGGVIVMKRVITVCANIYPYILKWACGRKADADAEKCWEAFSVLKGRIVSHADSDNEGIRTMTFKFLEAIVLSQSPKTEESDVSRGEDVMSLSDVPRDHRFISYRKLQSEAAVNLQSLMDQTTLPHISAQNLLTVLTVLCNVAKRRPDYMARILDCLEALHINLPPTLGASQVKSMRKELKAHLLRILKHSASLLLHPRITTLLTDLGASQS
;
A
#
# COMPACT_ATOMS: atom_id res chain seq x y z
N MET A 1 20.50 16.62 11.41
CA MET A 1 19.70 15.40 11.07
C MET A 1 19.03 15.52 9.70
N LEU A 2 18.24 16.57 9.44
CA LEU A 2 17.70 16.80 8.08
C LEU A 2 18.80 17.18 7.08
N GLU A 3 19.86 17.87 7.52
CA GLU A 3 21.05 18.20 6.70
C GLU A 3 21.72 16.99 6.04
N PHE A 4 21.56 15.78 6.60
CA PHE A 4 22.10 14.56 5.99
C PHE A 4 21.32 14.11 4.74
N THR A 5 20.23 14.79 4.36
CA THR A 5 19.50 14.51 3.11
C THR A 5 20.31 14.85 1.87
N SER A 6 21.23 15.82 1.98
CA SER A 6 22.16 16.21 0.92
C SER A 6 23.54 15.53 1.02
N SER A 7 23.71 14.57 1.94
CA SER A 7 24.95 13.80 2.08
C SER A 7 25.23 12.96 0.82
N GLU A 8 26.49 12.89 0.42
CA GLU A 8 26.93 11.98 -0.65
C GLU A 8 26.73 10.51 -0.25
N ASP A 9 26.93 10.19 1.03
CA ASP A 9 26.67 8.86 1.58
C ASP A 9 25.17 8.54 1.60
N PHE A 10 24.77 7.51 0.85
CA PHE A 10 23.40 7.04 0.77
C PHE A 10 22.91 6.41 2.09
N HIS A 11 23.80 5.92 2.96
CA HIS A 11 23.43 5.43 4.28
C HIS A 11 22.94 6.56 5.18
N MET A 12 23.61 7.72 5.15
CA MET A 12 23.19 8.92 5.88
C MET A 12 21.84 9.45 5.38
N ARG A 13 21.63 9.43 4.05
CA ARG A 13 20.33 9.77 3.45
C ARG A 13 19.21 8.83 3.90
N CYS A 14 19.48 7.52 3.92
CA CYS A 14 18.52 6.52 4.43
C CYS A 14 18.23 6.72 5.93
N PHE A 15 19.26 7.07 6.71
CA PHE A 15 19.14 7.37 8.12
C PHE A 15 18.24 8.59 8.36
N SER A 16 18.40 9.67 7.59
CA SER A 16 17.48 10.82 7.65
C SER A 16 16.04 10.44 7.36
N ALA A 17 15.79 9.62 6.33
CA ALA A 17 14.45 9.16 6.01
C ALA A 17 13.82 8.38 7.19
N ASN A 18 14.58 7.48 7.82
CA ASN A 18 14.12 6.74 9.00
C ASN A 18 13.87 7.64 10.22
N PHE A 19 14.72 8.65 10.40
CA PHE A 19 14.53 9.63 11.47
C PHE A 19 13.23 10.40 11.27
N ILE A 20 12.96 10.85 10.03
CA ILE A 20 11.69 11.51 9.67
C ILE A 20 10.50 10.58 9.96
N GLU A 21 10.59 9.29 9.63
CA GLU A 21 9.54 8.32 9.94
C GLU A 21 9.22 8.28 11.45
N LYS A 22 10.26 8.07 12.28
CA LYS A 22 10.09 7.98 13.73
C LYS A 22 9.56 9.28 14.32
N ALA A 23 10.04 10.43 13.84
CA ALA A 23 9.60 11.73 14.28
C ALA A 23 8.13 11.98 13.92
N CYS A 24 7.72 11.73 12.67
CA CYS A 24 6.34 11.93 12.22
C CYS A 24 5.33 11.01 12.93
N LYS A 25 5.73 9.79 13.29
CA LYS A 25 4.89 8.88 14.08
C LYS A 25 4.70 9.36 15.53
N LYS A 26 5.65 10.13 16.06
CA LYS A 26 5.58 10.71 17.41
C LYS A 26 4.84 12.06 17.40
N ASP A 27 5.12 12.89 16.41
CA ASP A 27 4.51 14.19 16.17
C ASP A 27 4.47 14.48 14.65
N ALA A 28 3.27 14.45 14.08
CA ALA A 28 3.07 14.64 12.65
C ALA A 28 3.32 16.08 12.18
N ASP A 29 3.32 17.07 13.08
CA ASP A 29 3.66 18.46 12.72
C ASP A 29 5.12 18.59 12.22
N VAL A 30 6.00 17.65 12.58
CA VAL A 30 7.37 17.55 12.04
C VAL A 30 7.38 17.48 10.51
N LEU A 31 6.33 16.90 9.89
CA LEU A 31 6.25 16.79 8.44
C LEU A 31 6.29 18.14 7.74
N LYS A 32 5.74 19.20 8.35
CA LYS A 32 5.78 20.58 7.79
C LYS A 32 7.21 21.01 7.45
N LYS A 33 8.20 20.55 8.22
CA LYS A 33 9.64 20.82 7.99
C LYS A 33 10.34 19.73 7.16
N ALA A 34 9.80 18.52 7.14
CA ALA A 34 10.45 17.34 6.54
C ALA A 34 9.96 17.01 5.12
N ILE A 35 8.82 17.53 4.67
CA ILE A 35 8.19 17.11 3.41
C ILE A 35 9.06 17.39 2.17
N THR A 36 9.74 18.54 2.15
CA THR A 36 10.67 18.90 1.07
C THR A 36 11.88 17.98 1.05
N ASN A 37 12.34 17.53 2.22
CA ASN A 37 13.45 16.58 2.36
C ASN A 37 13.08 15.20 1.82
N LEU A 38 11.89 14.67 2.15
CA LEU A 38 11.40 13.40 1.58
C LEU A 38 11.26 13.49 0.05
N SER A 39 10.72 14.61 -0.44
CA SER A 39 10.60 14.87 -1.87
C SER A 39 11.96 14.94 -2.56
N TYR A 40 12.93 15.63 -1.97
CA TYR A 40 14.30 15.71 -2.48
C TYR A 40 14.96 14.33 -2.52
N LEU A 41 14.86 13.55 -1.44
CA LEU A 41 15.43 12.20 -1.38
C LEU A 41 14.84 11.25 -2.43
N LEU A 42 13.54 11.36 -2.72
CA LEU A 42 12.91 10.57 -3.78
C LEU A 42 13.45 10.96 -5.17
N MET A 43 13.54 12.25 -5.47
CA MET A 43 13.93 12.74 -6.80
C MET A 43 15.43 12.58 -7.08
N SER A 44 16.28 12.96 -6.12
CA SER A 44 17.75 12.88 -6.23
C SER A 44 18.29 11.44 -6.21
N GLY A 45 17.47 10.48 -5.76
CA GLY A 45 17.80 9.06 -5.78
C GLY A 45 17.98 8.49 -7.19
N SER A 46 17.38 9.07 -8.23
CA SER A 46 17.54 8.54 -9.59
C SER A 46 18.95 8.73 -10.16
N GLN A 47 19.65 9.80 -9.76
CA GLN A 47 20.91 10.25 -10.38
C GLN A 47 22.16 9.94 -9.54
N SER A 48 22.00 9.36 -8.35
CA SER A 48 23.09 9.21 -7.37
C SER A 48 23.42 7.76 -7.07
N ARG A 49 24.70 7.49 -6.73
CA ARG A 49 25.14 6.17 -6.26
C ARG A 49 24.29 5.74 -5.05
N GLY A 50 23.77 4.52 -5.10
CA GLY A 50 22.88 3.98 -4.07
C GLY A 50 21.47 4.60 -4.06
N GLY A 51 21.12 5.42 -5.04
CA GLY A 51 19.89 6.17 -4.97
C GLY A 51 18.61 5.34 -5.15
N VAL A 52 18.64 4.17 -5.81
CA VAL A 52 17.56 3.16 -5.74
C VAL A 52 17.29 2.71 -4.30
N ILE A 53 18.33 2.55 -3.47
CA ILE A 53 18.19 2.17 -2.05
C ILE A 53 17.48 3.29 -1.29
N VAL A 54 17.87 4.54 -1.54
CA VAL A 54 17.24 5.73 -0.95
C VAL A 54 15.78 5.85 -1.37
N MET A 55 15.45 5.67 -2.66
CA MET A 55 14.07 5.71 -3.15
C MET A 55 13.20 4.64 -2.47
N LYS A 56 13.66 3.38 -2.46
CA LYS A 56 12.95 2.29 -1.75
C LYS A 56 12.72 2.63 -0.28
N ARG A 57 13.72 3.25 0.37
CA ARG A 57 13.61 3.70 1.76
C ARG A 57 12.56 4.80 1.92
N VAL A 58 12.57 5.83 1.08
CA VAL A 58 11.59 6.93 1.14
C VAL A 58 10.17 6.42 0.91
N ILE A 59 9.96 5.54 -0.07
CA ILE A 59 8.66 4.94 -0.35
C ILE A 59 8.16 4.15 0.88
N THR A 60 9.04 3.37 1.50
CA THR A 60 8.72 2.62 2.73
C THR A 60 8.33 3.56 3.87
N VAL A 61 9.10 4.63 4.08
CA VAL A 61 8.80 5.65 5.10
C VAL A 61 7.44 6.28 4.83
N CYS A 62 7.16 6.67 3.58
CA CYS A 62 5.88 7.27 3.20
C CYS A 62 4.71 6.32 3.45
N ALA A 63 4.85 5.03 3.15
CA ALA A 63 3.83 4.01 3.45
C ALA A 63 3.55 3.89 4.96
N ASN A 64 4.61 3.92 5.76
CA ASN A 64 4.52 3.79 7.20
C ASN A 64 3.93 5.01 7.90
N ILE A 65 4.13 6.22 7.38
CA ILE A 65 3.61 7.45 7.98
C ILE A 65 2.26 7.88 7.40
N TYR A 66 1.88 7.43 6.20
CA TYR A 66 0.66 7.88 5.52
C TYR A 66 -0.60 7.88 6.40
N PRO A 67 -0.97 6.79 7.11
CA PRO A 67 -2.15 6.81 7.97
C PRO A 67 -2.08 7.87 9.08
N TYR A 68 -0.89 8.10 9.66
CA TYR A 68 -0.68 9.12 10.70
C TYR A 68 -0.81 10.53 10.15
N ILE A 69 -0.25 10.77 8.96
CA ILE A 69 -0.30 12.08 8.29
C ILE A 69 -1.73 12.41 7.86
N LEU A 70 -2.46 11.45 7.30
CA LEU A 70 -3.86 11.66 6.92
C LEU A 70 -4.73 11.94 8.17
N LYS A 71 -4.55 11.19 9.27
CA LYS A 71 -5.25 11.43 10.54
C LYS A 71 -4.95 12.82 11.10
N TRP A 72 -3.67 13.21 11.14
CA TRP A 72 -3.23 14.53 11.56
C TRP A 72 -3.87 15.63 10.71
N ALA A 73 -3.83 15.50 9.38
CA ALA A 73 -4.39 16.49 8.48
C ALA A 73 -5.91 16.65 8.67
N CYS A 74 -6.63 15.55 8.88
CA CYS A 74 -8.08 15.58 9.17
C CYS A 74 -8.43 16.32 10.48
N GLY A 75 -7.53 16.30 11.46
CA GLY A 75 -7.68 17.05 12.71
C GLY A 75 -7.41 18.55 12.59
N ARG A 76 -6.89 19.01 11.44
CA ARG A 76 -6.41 20.39 11.22
C ARG A 76 -7.28 21.13 10.20
N LYS A 77 -8.60 21.15 10.41
CA LYS A 77 -9.61 21.64 9.44
C LYS A 77 -9.39 23.05 8.86
N ALA A 78 -8.66 23.94 9.54
CA ALA A 78 -8.47 25.34 9.15
C ALA A 78 -7.03 25.85 9.34
N ASP A 79 -6.05 24.94 9.36
CA ASP A 79 -4.62 25.30 9.47
C ASP A 79 -4.02 25.39 8.06
N ALA A 80 -3.69 26.61 7.63
CA ALA A 80 -3.13 26.88 6.30
C ALA A 80 -1.75 26.24 6.08
N ASP A 81 -0.95 26.05 7.14
CA ASP A 81 0.33 25.36 7.03
C ASP A 81 0.15 23.85 6.94
N ALA A 82 -0.88 23.31 7.61
CA ALA A 82 -1.27 21.91 7.44
C ALA A 82 -1.80 21.64 6.03
N GLU A 83 -2.60 22.55 5.47
CA GLU A 83 -3.09 22.48 4.09
C GLU A 83 -1.93 22.44 3.08
N LYS A 84 -1.00 23.39 3.15
CA LYS A 84 0.21 23.40 2.29
C LYS A 84 1.04 22.12 2.44
N CYS A 85 1.21 21.63 3.68
CA CYS A 85 1.93 20.39 3.95
C CYS A 85 1.22 19.18 3.33
N TRP A 86 -0.11 19.11 3.44
CA TRP A 86 -0.94 18.07 2.84
C TRP A 86 -0.91 18.09 1.32
N GLU A 87 -0.95 19.27 0.70
CA GLU A 87 -0.78 19.44 -0.75
C GLU A 87 0.60 18.94 -1.20
N ALA A 88 1.67 19.35 -0.51
CA ALA A 88 3.03 18.88 -0.80
C ALA A 88 3.16 17.35 -0.65
N PHE A 89 2.54 16.77 0.39
CA PHE A 89 2.47 15.32 0.54
C PHE A 89 1.65 14.66 -0.55
N SER A 90 0.56 15.28 -1.01
CA SER A 90 -0.26 14.75 -2.12
C SER A 90 0.51 14.72 -3.44
N VAL A 91 1.37 15.73 -3.70
CA VAL A 91 2.29 15.71 -4.83
C VAL A 91 3.32 14.58 -4.69
N LEU A 92 3.93 14.42 -3.51
CA LEU A 92 4.86 13.32 -3.25
C LEU A 92 4.19 11.94 -3.42
N LYS A 93 2.96 11.79 -2.91
CA LYS A 93 2.13 10.61 -3.08
C LYS A 93 1.94 10.28 -4.57
N GLY A 94 1.53 11.25 -5.38
CA GLY A 94 1.37 11.06 -6.83
C GLY A 94 2.66 10.60 -7.52
N ARG A 95 3.82 11.15 -7.13
CA ARG A 95 5.12 10.71 -7.64
C ARG A 95 5.43 9.26 -7.27
N ILE A 96 5.18 8.87 -6.01
CA ILE A 96 5.39 7.47 -5.59
C ILE A 96 4.46 6.53 -6.33
N VAL A 97 3.18 6.87 -6.46
CA VAL A 97 2.19 6.06 -7.20
C VAL A 97 2.63 5.81 -8.63
N SER A 98 3.23 6.81 -9.30
CA SER A 98 3.74 6.67 -10.66
C SER A 98 4.87 5.62 -10.83
N HIS A 99 5.48 5.16 -9.74
CA HIS A 99 6.49 4.11 -9.75
C HIS A 99 5.92 2.68 -9.72
N ALA A 100 4.60 2.48 -9.83
CA ALA A 100 3.99 1.16 -9.95
C ALA A 100 4.50 0.37 -11.18
N ASP A 101 4.89 1.11 -12.22
CA ASP A 101 5.43 0.57 -13.49
C ASP A 101 6.93 0.83 -13.66
N SER A 102 7.65 1.12 -12.57
CA SER A 102 9.11 1.33 -12.60
C SER A 102 9.88 0.10 -13.09
N ASP A 103 10.88 0.29 -13.96
CA ASP A 103 11.77 -0.81 -14.40
C ASP A 103 12.52 -1.47 -13.25
N ASN A 104 12.74 -0.75 -12.14
CA ASN A 104 13.32 -1.33 -10.94
C ASN A 104 12.30 -2.12 -10.14
N GLU A 105 12.47 -3.44 -10.08
CA GLU A 105 11.57 -4.35 -9.35
C GLU A 105 11.38 -3.98 -7.88
N GLY A 106 12.47 -3.65 -7.19
CA GLY A 106 12.43 -3.33 -5.76
C GLY A 106 11.67 -2.03 -5.48
N ILE A 107 11.72 -1.06 -6.40
CA ILE A 107 10.90 0.17 -6.31
C ILE A 107 9.43 -0.18 -6.50
N ARG A 108 9.07 -1.02 -7.49
CA ARG A 108 7.70 -1.51 -7.67
C ARG A 108 7.17 -2.23 -6.42
N THR A 109 7.96 -3.14 -5.84
CA THR A 109 7.60 -3.85 -4.61
C THR A 109 7.24 -2.88 -3.48
N MET A 110 8.05 -1.82 -3.27
CA MET A 110 7.78 -0.85 -2.22
C MET A 110 6.56 0.02 -2.56
N THR A 111 6.37 0.32 -3.85
CA THR A 111 5.21 1.10 -4.33
C THR A 111 3.91 0.35 -4.09
N PHE A 112 3.84 -0.97 -4.29
CA PHE A 112 2.64 -1.74 -3.97
C PHE A 112 2.26 -1.69 -2.49
N LYS A 113 3.25 -1.69 -1.59
CA LYS A 113 3.01 -1.49 -0.15
C LYS A 113 2.52 -0.08 0.18
N PHE A 114 2.99 0.92 -0.58
CA PHE A 114 2.47 2.28 -0.46
C PHE A 114 1.02 2.39 -0.93
N LEU A 115 0.69 1.75 -2.06
CA LEU A 115 -0.68 1.64 -2.56
C LEU A 115 -1.59 0.92 -1.55
N GLU A 116 -1.11 -0.16 -0.91
CA GLU A 116 -1.83 -0.81 0.20
C GLU A 116 -2.17 0.18 1.32
N ALA A 117 -1.18 0.95 1.79
CA ALA A 117 -1.37 1.95 2.84
C ALA A 117 -2.38 3.03 2.42
N ILE A 118 -2.35 3.46 1.16
CA ILE A 118 -3.32 4.39 0.58
C ILE A 118 -4.72 3.78 0.60
N VAL A 119 -4.92 2.64 -0.04
CA VAL A 119 -6.23 2.00 -0.19
C VAL A 119 -6.86 1.77 1.18
N LEU A 120 -6.08 1.28 2.14
CA LEU A 120 -6.57 1.07 3.50
C LEU A 120 -6.94 2.40 4.16
N SER A 121 -6.09 3.42 4.14
CA SER A 121 -6.37 4.68 4.86
C SER A 121 -7.47 5.51 4.18
N GLN A 122 -7.67 5.34 2.87
CA GLN A 122 -8.64 6.08 2.05
C GLN A 122 -9.91 5.29 1.72
N SER A 123 -10.14 4.14 2.35
CA SER A 123 -11.41 3.39 2.24
C SER A 123 -12.10 3.27 3.60
N PRO A 124 -13.44 3.27 3.65
CA PRO A 124 -14.18 3.12 4.90
C PRO A 124 -13.96 1.73 5.51
N LYS A 125 -13.97 1.66 6.84
CA LYS A 125 -14.09 0.39 7.55
C LYS A 125 -15.56 -0.03 7.60
N THR A 126 -15.78 -1.34 7.69
CA THR A 126 -17.05 -1.98 8.05
C THR A 126 -16.92 -2.62 9.44
N GLU A 127 -18.03 -3.04 10.05
CA GLU A 127 -18.02 -3.76 11.33
C GLU A 127 -17.21 -5.06 11.27
N GLU A 128 -17.16 -5.69 10.10
CA GLU A 128 -16.45 -6.95 9.88
C GLU A 128 -14.98 -6.76 9.56
N SER A 129 -14.49 -5.51 9.47
CA SER A 129 -13.11 -5.24 9.08
C SER A 129 -12.09 -5.80 10.08
N ASP A 130 -11.07 -6.52 9.58
CA ASP A 130 -9.98 -7.04 10.41
C ASP A 130 -9.17 -5.91 11.09
N VAL A 131 -9.25 -5.85 12.43
CA VAL A 131 -8.56 -4.90 13.32
C VAL A 131 -7.34 -5.48 14.03
N SER A 132 -6.83 -6.64 13.63
CA SER A 132 -5.65 -7.29 14.26
C SER A 132 -4.38 -6.42 14.31
N ARG A 133 -4.31 -5.33 13.52
CA ARG A 133 -3.25 -4.32 13.55
C ARG A 133 -3.57 -3.07 14.39
N GLY A 134 -4.58 -3.13 15.25
CA GLY A 134 -5.06 -2.05 16.10
C GLY A 134 -6.28 -1.33 15.52
N GLU A 135 -7.21 -0.95 16.41
CA GLU A 135 -8.46 -0.27 16.06
C GLU A 135 -8.24 1.19 15.61
N ASP A 136 -7.23 1.87 16.17
CA ASP A 136 -6.94 3.30 15.97
C ASP A 136 -6.27 3.66 14.63
N VAL A 137 -6.15 2.69 13.71
CA VAL A 137 -5.56 2.91 12.39
C VAL A 137 -6.51 3.74 11.52
N MET A 138 -6.02 4.85 10.99
CA MET A 138 -6.76 5.77 10.11
C MET A 138 -7.53 5.06 9.00
N SER A 139 -8.76 5.52 8.76
CA SER A 139 -9.63 5.09 7.67
C SER A 139 -10.42 6.26 7.12
N LEU A 140 -11.09 6.05 5.99
CA LEU A 140 -11.92 7.10 5.41
C LEU A 140 -13.13 7.46 6.29
N SER A 141 -13.56 6.54 7.16
CA SER A 141 -14.64 6.79 8.13
C SER A 141 -14.30 7.91 9.11
N ASP A 142 -13.00 8.16 9.35
CA ASP A 142 -12.51 9.19 10.26
C ASP A 142 -12.43 10.59 9.61
N VAL A 143 -12.67 10.69 8.29
CA VAL A 143 -12.56 11.96 7.54
C VAL A 143 -13.87 12.77 7.63
N PRO A 144 -13.83 13.99 8.19
CA PRO A 144 -15.01 14.86 8.26
C PRO A 144 -15.54 15.23 6.87
N ARG A 145 -16.86 15.27 6.71
CA ARG A 145 -17.50 15.61 5.42
C ARG A 145 -17.39 17.09 5.07
N ASP A 146 -17.20 17.94 6.08
CA ASP A 146 -17.09 19.39 6.03
C ASP A 146 -15.63 19.90 6.01
N HIS A 147 -14.66 19.01 5.76
CA HIS A 147 -13.25 19.36 5.82
C HIS A 147 -12.83 20.30 4.67
N ARG A 148 -12.07 21.36 4.97
CA ARG A 148 -11.79 22.45 4.00
C ARG A 148 -10.94 22.02 2.81
N PHE A 149 -9.86 21.27 3.06
CA PHE A 149 -8.90 20.89 2.01
C PHE A 149 -8.78 19.38 1.73
N ILE A 150 -9.56 18.56 2.44
CA ILE A 150 -9.60 17.10 2.24
C ILE A 150 -11.01 16.74 1.83
N SER A 151 -11.16 16.16 0.65
CA SER A 151 -12.46 15.71 0.16
C SER A 151 -12.61 14.21 0.34
N TYR A 152 -13.60 13.80 1.13
CA TYR A 152 -13.97 12.39 1.32
C TYR A 152 -14.15 11.66 -0.02
N ARG A 153 -14.89 12.28 -0.95
CA ARG A 153 -15.19 11.68 -2.26
C ARG A 153 -13.96 11.54 -3.14
N LYS A 154 -13.07 12.54 -3.15
CA LYS A 154 -11.80 12.45 -3.88
C LYS A 154 -10.92 11.34 -3.31
N LEU A 155 -10.81 11.24 -1.99
CA LEU A 155 -10.02 10.18 -1.36
C LEU A 155 -10.60 8.78 -1.65
N GLN A 156 -11.92 8.61 -1.60
CA GLN A 156 -12.60 7.36 -1.93
C GLN A 156 -12.35 6.94 -3.39
N SER A 157 -12.48 7.89 -4.31
CA SER A 157 -12.23 7.66 -5.73
C SER A 157 -10.76 7.26 -5.98
N GLU A 158 -9.83 7.94 -5.33
CA GLU A 158 -8.40 7.63 -5.43
C GLU A 158 -8.08 6.24 -4.87
N ALA A 159 -8.70 5.82 -3.76
CA ALA A 159 -8.56 4.46 -3.25
C ALA A 159 -9.02 3.40 -4.26
N ALA A 160 -10.16 3.64 -4.92
CA ALA A 160 -10.69 2.72 -5.93
C ALA A 160 -9.78 2.61 -7.16
N VAL A 161 -9.18 3.72 -7.62
CA VAL A 161 -8.22 3.75 -8.72
C VAL A 161 -6.93 3.00 -8.34
N ASN A 162 -6.38 3.27 -7.15
CA ASN A 162 -5.17 2.60 -6.67
C ASN A 162 -5.38 1.10 -6.44
N LEU A 163 -6.57 0.69 -5.99
CA LEU A 163 -6.93 -0.72 -5.87
C LEU A 163 -7.03 -1.39 -7.25
N GLN A 164 -7.65 -0.73 -8.24
CA GLN A 164 -7.69 -1.25 -9.62
C GLN A 164 -6.27 -1.39 -10.17
N SER A 165 -5.41 -0.38 -9.99
CA SER A 165 -4.02 -0.44 -10.41
C SER A 165 -3.28 -1.63 -9.81
N LEU A 166 -3.50 -1.96 -8.52
CA LEU A 166 -2.95 -3.17 -7.90
C LEU A 166 -3.49 -4.47 -8.53
N MET A 167 -4.79 -4.54 -8.85
CA MET A 167 -5.39 -5.69 -9.53
C MET A 167 -4.81 -5.88 -10.93
N ASP A 168 -4.61 -4.79 -11.69
CA ASP A 168 -4.04 -4.82 -13.04
C ASP A 168 -2.61 -5.39 -13.06
N GLN A 169 -1.85 -5.23 -11.97
CA GLN A 169 -0.51 -5.85 -11.86
C GLN A 169 -0.57 -7.38 -11.92
N THR A 170 -1.68 -8.00 -11.51
CA THR A 170 -1.84 -9.47 -11.57
C THR A 170 -2.02 -10.01 -12.99
N THR A 171 -2.39 -9.15 -13.94
CA THR A 171 -2.62 -9.53 -15.34
C THR A 171 -1.42 -9.26 -16.25
N LEU A 172 -0.34 -8.67 -15.72
CA LEU A 172 0.84 -8.36 -16.51
C LEU A 172 1.62 -9.64 -16.86
N PRO A 173 1.88 -9.93 -18.15
CA PRO A 173 2.52 -11.19 -18.58
C PRO A 173 3.99 -11.32 -18.14
N HIS A 174 4.64 -10.18 -17.88
CA HIS A 174 6.06 -10.09 -17.52
C HIS A 174 6.28 -9.59 -16.09
N ILE A 175 5.27 -9.66 -15.22
CA ILE A 175 5.49 -9.41 -13.79
C ILE A 175 6.39 -10.49 -13.20
N SER A 176 7.36 -10.10 -12.38
CA SER A 176 8.21 -11.06 -11.70
C SER A 176 7.52 -11.74 -10.53
N ALA A 177 7.98 -12.94 -10.20
CA ALA A 177 7.43 -13.75 -9.11
C ALA A 177 7.37 -12.98 -7.77
N GLN A 178 8.42 -12.22 -7.45
CA GLN A 178 8.49 -11.44 -6.20
C GLN A 178 7.42 -10.34 -6.15
N ASN A 179 7.25 -9.62 -7.26
CA ASN A 179 6.25 -8.55 -7.35
C ASN A 179 4.84 -9.12 -7.35
N LEU A 180 4.60 -10.24 -8.04
CA LEU A 180 3.31 -10.93 -8.03
C LEU A 180 2.94 -11.45 -6.63
N LEU A 181 3.87 -12.08 -5.92
CA LEU A 181 3.67 -12.49 -4.51
C LEU A 181 3.33 -11.29 -3.62
N THR A 182 3.98 -10.15 -3.85
CA THR A 182 3.74 -8.92 -3.09
C THR A 182 2.34 -8.38 -3.35
N VAL A 183 1.92 -8.28 -4.61
CA VAL A 183 0.57 -7.84 -4.99
C VAL A 183 -0.50 -8.78 -4.44
N LEU A 184 -0.29 -10.09 -4.55
CA LEU A 184 -1.18 -11.11 -3.95
C LEU A 184 -1.36 -10.86 -2.44
N THR A 185 -0.27 -10.63 -1.72
CA THR A 185 -0.28 -10.37 -0.29
C THR A 185 -1.03 -9.08 0.03
N VAL A 186 -0.75 -8.00 -0.71
CA VAL A 186 -1.38 -6.69 -0.57
C VAL A 186 -2.89 -6.78 -0.80
N LEU A 187 -3.33 -7.40 -1.90
CA LEU A 187 -4.75 -7.54 -2.22
C LEU A 187 -5.48 -8.35 -1.14
N CYS A 188 -4.91 -9.48 -0.69
CA CYS A 188 -5.55 -10.28 0.35
C CYS A 188 -5.59 -9.57 1.72
N ASN A 189 -4.62 -8.70 2.01
CA ASN A 189 -4.69 -7.85 3.20
C ASN A 189 -5.79 -6.79 3.07
N VAL A 190 -5.92 -6.17 1.90
CA VAL A 190 -7.02 -5.24 1.61
C VAL A 190 -8.37 -5.94 1.75
N ALA A 191 -8.55 -7.13 1.19
CA ALA A 191 -9.80 -7.88 1.27
C ALA A 191 -10.28 -8.12 2.71
N LYS A 192 -9.38 -8.50 3.62
CA LYS A 192 -9.73 -8.73 5.03
C LYS A 192 -9.99 -7.44 5.79
N ARG A 193 -9.24 -6.38 5.49
CA ARG A 193 -9.36 -5.11 6.22
C ARG A 193 -10.44 -4.21 5.66
N ARG A 194 -10.86 -4.40 4.40
CA ARG A 194 -11.91 -3.67 3.69
C ARG A 194 -12.82 -4.69 2.99
N PRO A 195 -13.70 -5.38 3.74
CA PRO A 195 -14.50 -6.49 3.22
C PRO A 195 -15.39 -6.16 2.02
N ASP A 196 -15.78 -4.90 1.85
CA ASP A 196 -16.50 -4.42 0.64
C ASP A 196 -15.73 -4.71 -0.66
N TYR A 197 -14.40 -4.84 -0.61
CA TYR A 197 -13.58 -5.20 -1.76
C TYR A 197 -13.34 -6.71 -1.89
N MET A 198 -13.75 -7.52 -0.92
CA MET A 198 -13.39 -8.94 -0.85
C MET A 198 -13.88 -9.73 -2.05
N ALA A 199 -15.13 -9.53 -2.49
CA ALA A 199 -15.68 -10.23 -3.65
C ALA A 199 -14.91 -9.91 -4.94
N ARG A 200 -14.65 -8.62 -5.18
CA ARG A 200 -13.90 -8.16 -6.36
C ARG A 200 -12.44 -8.62 -6.33
N ILE A 201 -11.82 -8.66 -5.16
CA ILE A 201 -10.47 -9.20 -5.00
C ILE A 201 -10.48 -10.70 -5.26
N LEU A 202 -11.49 -11.44 -4.79
CA LEU A 202 -11.64 -12.86 -5.07
C LEU A 202 -11.78 -13.14 -6.59
N ASP A 203 -12.54 -12.32 -7.33
CA ASP A 203 -12.61 -12.42 -8.81
C ASP A 203 -11.20 -12.30 -9.43
N CYS A 204 -10.40 -11.35 -8.96
CA CYS A 204 -9.01 -11.15 -9.40
C CYS A 204 -8.11 -12.35 -9.05
N LEU A 205 -8.27 -12.95 -7.86
CA LEU A 205 -7.51 -14.13 -7.44
C LEU A 205 -7.85 -15.38 -8.25
N GLU A 206 -9.14 -15.59 -8.57
CA GLU A 206 -9.60 -16.67 -9.44
C GLU A 206 -9.02 -16.51 -10.86
N ALA A 207 -9.07 -15.30 -11.42
CA ALA A 207 -8.49 -15.00 -12.73
C ALA A 207 -6.98 -15.24 -12.75
N LEU A 208 -6.25 -14.84 -11.70
CA LEU A 208 -4.82 -15.09 -11.55
C LEU A 208 -4.49 -16.58 -11.45
N HIS A 209 -5.31 -17.36 -10.74
CA HIS A 209 -5.11 -18.81 -10.60
C HIS A 209 -5.16 -19.53 -11.96
N ILE A 210 -6.10 -19.11 -12.81
CA ILE A 210 -6.29 -19.66 -14.15
C ILE A 210 -5.19 -19.16 -15.12
N ASN A 211 -4.82 -17.88 -15.01
CA ASN A 211 -3.94 -17.20 -15.97
C ASN A 211 -2.61 -16.76 -15.32
N LEU A 212 -1.89 -17.70 -14.71
CA LEU A 212 -0.57 -17.40 -14.17
C LEU A 212 0.39 -16.94 -15.29
N PRO A 213 1.25 -15.94 -15.05
CA PRO A 213 2.19 -15.47 -16.06
C PRO A 213 3.07 -16.62 -16.58
N PRO A 214 3.22 -16.78 -17.91
CA PRO A 214 3.97 -17.88 -18.51
C PRO A 214 5.48 -17.77 -18.27
N THR A 215 5.94 -16.61 -17.77
CA THR A 215 7.33 -16.34 -17.41
C THR A 215 7.74 -16.97 -16.08
N LEU A 216 6.80 -17.51 -15.30
CA LEU A 216 7.08 -18.11 -14.00
C LEU A 216 7.58 -19.56 -14.13
N GLY A 217 8.73 -19.85 -13.53
CA GLY A 217 9.25 -21.22 -13.42
C GLY A 217 8.41 -22.09 -12.47
N ALA A 218 8.52 -23.42 -12.59
CA ALA A 218 7.73 -24.37 -11.80
C ALA A 218 7.81 -24.16 -10.27
N SER A 219 9.00 -23.81 -9.75
CA SER A 219 9.19 -23.49 -8.32
C SER A 219 8.49 -22.21 -7.89
N GLN A 220 8.47 -21.19 -8.77
CA GLN A 220 7.76 -19.93 -8.54
C GLN A 220 6.25 -20.15 -8.58
N VAL A 221 5.74 -20.92 -9.55
CA VAL A 221 4.32 -21.31 -9.62
C VAL A 221 3.89 -22.05 -8.36
N LYS A 222 4.68 -23.02 -7.89
CA LYS A 222 4.41 -23.73 -6.64
C LYS A 222 4.36 -22.78 -5.43
N SER A 223 5.26 -21.81 -5.39
CA SER A 223 5.31 -20.81 -4.31
C SER A 223 4.09 -19.89 -4.34
N MET A 224 3.69 -19.41 -5.54
CA MET A 224 2.48 -18.62 -5.75
C MET A 224 1.22 -19.35 -5.29
N ARG A 225 1.04 -20.61 -5.70
CA ARG A 225 -0.11 -21.43 -5.32
C ARG A 225 -0.16 -21.69 -3.81
N LYS A 226 1.00 -21.95 -3.20
CA LYS A 226 1.11 -22.11 -1.74
C LYS A 226 0.67 -20.84 -1.00
N GLU A 227 1.15 -19.67 -1.44
CA GLU A 227 0.80 -18.38 -0.83
C GLU A 227 -0.69 -18.06 -1.02
N LEU A 228 -1.23 -18.27 -2.22
CA LEU A 228 -2.65 -18.09 -2.52
C LEU A 228 -3.52 -18.98 -1.62
N LYS A 229 -3.19 -20.27 -1.51
CA LYS A 229 -3.89 -21.20 -0.60
C LYS A 229 -3.87 -20.70 0.85
N ALA A 230 -2.72 -20.25 1.34
CA ALA A 230 -2.58 -19.73 2.71
C ALA A 230 -3.40 -18.45 2.94
N HIS A 231 -3.53 -17.59 1.94
CA HIS A 231 -4.40 -16.41 2.01
C HIS A 231 -5.88 -16.78 1.98
N LEU A 232 -6.30 -17.67 1.08
CA LEU A 232 -7.69 -18.12 0.99
C LEU A 232 -8.16 -18.81 2.27
N LEU A 233 -7.32 -19.63 2.91
CA LEU A 233 -7.62 -20.22 4.23
C LEU A 233 -7.83 -19.16 5.32
N ARG A 234 -7.13 -18.02 5.24
CA ARG A 234 -7.34 -16.90 6.17
C ARG A 234 -8.61 -16.11 5.84
N ILE A 235 -8.90 -15.91 4.56
CA ILE A 235 -10.13 -15.24 4.11
C ILE A 235 -11.36 -16.08 4.46
N LEU A 236 -11.31 -17.41 4.30
CA LEU A 236 -12.41 -18.33 4.66
C LEU A 236 -12.81 -18.25 6.15
N LYS A 237 -11.88 -17.86 7.04
CA LYS A 237 -12.16 -17.67 8.47
C LYS A 237 -12.77 -16.30 8.79
N HIS A 238 -12.83 -15.41 7.81
CA HIS A 238 -13.32 -14.05 7.98
C HIS A 238 -14.85 -14.03 7.93
N SER A 239 -15.51 -13.34 8.86
CA SER A 239 -16.98 -13.30 8.95
C SER A 239 -17.66 -12.82 7.66
N ALA A 240 -17.13 -11.76 7.05
CA ALA A 240 -17.65 -11.23 5.78
C ALA A 240 -17.52 -12.19 4.58
N SER A 241 -16.80 -13.31 4.71
CA SER A 241 -16.58 -14.25 3.60
C SER A 241 -17.68 -15.30 3.44
N LEU A 242 -18.68 -15.35 4.35
CA LEU A 242 -19.73 -16.38 4.37
C LEU A 242 -20.39 -16.61 3.01
N LEU A 243 -20.78 -15.53 2.31
CA LEU A 243 -21.41 -15.61 0.99
C LEU A 243 -20.44 -16.05 -0.13
N LEU A 244 -19.14 -15.92 0.12
CA LEU A 244 -18.06 -16.29 -0.80
C LEU A 244 -17.50 -17.70 -0.52
N HIS A 245 -17.93 -18.37 0.56
CA HIS A 245 -17.42 -19.68 0.95
C HIS A 245 -17.44 -20.73 -0.17
N PRO A 246 -18.51 -20.87 -0.99
CA PRO A 246 -18.52 -21.85 -2.07
C PRO A 246 -17.37 -21.61 -3.06
N ARG A 247 -17.18 -20.35 -3.47
CA ARG A 247 -16.11 -19.93 -4.40
C ARG A 247 -14.73 -20.14 -3.81
N ILE A 248 -14.51 -19.71 -2.56
CA ILE A 248 -13.24 -19.87 -1.86
C ILE A 248 -12.90 -21.36 -1.70
N THR A 249 -13.90 -22.19 -1.37
CA THR A 249 -13.71 -23.64 -1.17
C THR A 249 -13.36 -24.33 -2.49
N THR A 250 -14.03 -24.01 -3.60
CA THR A 250 -13.67 -24.50 -4.94
C THR A 250 -12.21 -24.17 -5.26
N LEU A 251 -11.82 -22.90 -5.12
CA LEU A 251 -10.45 -22.48 -5.41
C LEU A 251 -9.42 -23.14 -4.48
N LEU A 252 -9.77 -23.37 -3.21
CA LEU A 252 -8.94 -24.11 -2.27
C LEU A 252 -8.77 -25.59 -2.68
N THR A 253 -9.83 -26.23 -3.16
CA THR A 253 -9.77 -27.61 -3.69
C THR A 253 -8.86 -27.69 -4.92
N ASP A 254 -8.96 -26.74 -5.85
CA ASP A 254 -8.07 -26.65 -7.03
C ASP A 254 -6.60 -26.46 -6.64
N LEU A 255 -6.35 -25.81 -5.50
CA LEU A 255 -5.03 -25.64 -4.88
C LEU A 255 -4.62 -26.83 -4.00
N GLY A 256 -5.40 -27.91 -3.97
CA GLY A 256 -5.12 -29.15 -3.24
C GLY A 256 -5.34 -29.04 -1.73
N ALA A 257 -6.31 -28.25 -1.26
CA ALA A 257 -6.80 -28.32 0.11
C ALA A 257 -7.70 -29.55 0.29
N SER A 258 -7.47 -30.33 1.35
CA SER A 258 -8.36 -31.41 1.76
C SER A 258 -9.53 -30.84 2.57
N GLN A 259 -10.73 -31.39 2.38
CA GLN A 259 -11.82 -31.19 3.33
C GLN A 259 -11.50 -32.01 4.58
N SER A 260 -11.39 -31.36 5.73
CA SER A 260 -11.20 -31.97 7.05
C SER A 260 -12.33 -31.55 7.97
#